data_AF-A0A832HFR9-F1
#
_entry.id   AF-A0A832HFR9-F1
#
_cell.length_a   1.000
_cell.length_b   1.000
_cell.length_c   1.000
_cell.angle_alpha   90.00
_cell.angle_beta   90.00
_cell.angle_gamma   90.00
#
_symmetry.space_group_name_H-M   'P 1'
#
loop_
_entity.id
_entity.type
_entity.pdbx_description
1 polymer ?
#
loop_
_entity_poly.entity_id
_entity_poly.type
_entity_poly.pdbx_seq_one_letter_code
_entity_poly.pdbx_strand_id
1 'polypeptide(L)'
;MTVIAVVTDLIFSTKITGTGKQLGTPVLVARNLDRLRELLDAADASPLVIIDLNAAGLDTIAAVSAAKTHAKAPRVVAFLSHVEVELAAQARNAGADQVMARSGFVNVLPQLLTPQA
;
A
#
# COMPACT_ATOMS: atom_id res chain seq x y z
N MET A 1 5.38 -6.05 -12.71
CA MET A 1 5.43 -5.47 -11.34
C MET A 1 4.23 -5.96 -10.57
N THR A 2 4.41 -6.46 -9.34
CA THR A 2 3.30 -6.84 -8.46
C THR A 2 2.93 -5.65 -7.58
N VAL A 3 1.65 -5.30 -7.52
CA VAL A 3 1.13 -4.23 -6.64
C VAL A 3 0.10 -4.82 -5.69
N ILE A 4 0.27 -4.55 -4.40
CA ILE A 4 -0.63 -4.97 -3.33
C ILE A 4 -1.17 -3.73 -2.64
N ALA A 5 -2.49 -3.60 -2.53
CA ALA A 5 -3.16 -2.53 -1.79
C ALA A 5 -3.77 -3.09 -0.51
N VAL A 6 -3.29 -2.60 0.64
CA VAL A 6 -3.86 -2.85 1.96
C VAL A 6 -4.89 -1.75 2.23
N VAL A 7 -6.16 -2.05 1.98
CA VAL A 7 -7.26 -1.09 2.05
C VAL A 7 -8.57 -1.80 2.33
N THR A 8 -9.36 -1.28 3.27
CA THR A 8 -10.69 -1.81 3.59
C THR A 8 -11.83 -0.94 3.04
N ASP A 9 -11.56 0.34 2.79
CA ASP A 9 -12.49 1.28 2.16
C ASP A 9 -12.75 0.91 0.68
N LEU A 10 -14.03 0.78 0.32
CA LEU A 10 -14.43 0.36 -1.03
C LEU A 10 -14.17 1.42 -2.10
N ILE A 11 -14.25 2.71 -1.76
CA ILE A 11 -14.02 3.81 -2.70
C ILE A 11 -12.54 3.82 -3.11
N PHE A 12 -11.63 3.75 -2.13
CA PHE A 12 -10.20 3.68 -2.39
C PHE A 12 -9.79 2.37 -3.04
N SER A 13 -10.33 1.23 -2.61
CA SER A 13 -10.08 -0.05 -3.26
C SER A 13 -10.46 -0.01 -4.75
N THR A 14 -11.64 0.52 -5.08
CA THR A 14 -12.11 0.66 -6.47
C THR A 14 -11.25 1.63 -7.27
N LYS A 15 -10.84 2.75 -6.68
CA LYS A 15 -9.97 3.73 -7.34
C LYS A 15 -8.60 3.13 -7.67
N ILE A 16 -7.94 2.51 -6.69
CA ILE A 16 -6.61 1.92 -6.85
C ILE A 16 -6.63 0.82 -7.91
N THR A 17 -7.56 -0.12 -7.79
CA THR A 17 -7.70 -1.24 -8.74
C THR A 17 -8.13 -0.78 -10.13
N GLY A 18 -9.02 0.21 -10.22
CA GLY A 18 -9.45 0.82 -11.47
C GLY A 18 -8.30 1.53 -12.21
N THR A 19 -7.50 2.34 -11.51
CA THR A 19 -6.31 2.99 -12.09
C THR A 19 -5.29 1.94 -12.55
N GLY A 20 -5.02 0.92 -11.73
CA GLY A 20 -4.12 -0.16 -12.12
C GLY A 20 -4.58 -0.89 -13.38
N LYS A 21 -5.88 -1.21 -13.48
CA LYS A 21 -6.47 -1.82 -14.68
C LYS A 21 -6.29 -0.95 -15.93
N GLN A 22 -6.51 0.36 -15.83
CA GLN A 22 -6.33 1.28 -16.95
C GLN A 22 -4.87 1.33 -17.44
N LEU A 23 -3.92 1.15 -16.53
CA LEU A 23 -2.47 1.16 -16.80
C LEU A 23 -1.90 -0.23 -17.10
N GLY A 24 -2.73 -1.26 -17.23
CA GLY A 24 -2.26 -2.64 -17.45
C GLY A 24 -1.46 -3.23 -16.28
N THR A 25 -1.60 -2.68 -15.08
CA THR A 25 -0.91 -3.12 -13.85
C THR A 25 -1.97 -3.56 -12.82
N PRO A 26 -2.40 -4.83 -12.84
CA PRO A 26 -3.39 -5.34 -11.89
C PRO A 26 -2.94 -5.14 -10.44
N VAL A 27 -3.86 -4.68 -9.59
CA VAL A 27 -3.61 -4.48 -8.15
C VAL A 27 -4.34 -5.55 -7.35
N LEU A 28 -3.60 -6.26 -6.51
CA LEU A 28 -4.13 -7.24 -5.57
C LEU A 28 -4.54 -6.53 -4.29
N VAL A 29 -5.66 -6.92 -3.67
CA VAL A 29 -6.17 -6.24 -2.46
C VAL A 29 -6.04 -7.16 -1.24
N ALA A 30 -5.47 -6.63 -0.17
CA ALA A 30 -5.46 -7.24 1.16
C ALA A 30 -6.32 -6.43 2.12
N ARG A 31 -7.11 -7.12 2.95
CA ARG A 31 -8.00 -6.51 3.96
C ARG A 31 -7.67 -6.96 5.39
N ASN A 32 -6.67 -7.83 5.53
CA ASN A 32 -6.13 -8.35 6.78
C ASN A 32 -4.65 -8.67 6.58
N LEU A 33 -3.95 -8.91 7.68
CA LEU A 33 -2.51 -9.13 7.69
C LEU A 33 -2.12 -10.47 7.04
N ASP A 34 -2.95 -11.50 7.20
CA ASP A 34 -2.70 -12.81 6.62
C ASP A 34 -2.76 -12.77 5.10
N ARG A 35 -3.77 -12.07 4.54
CA ARG A 35 -3.86 -11.87 3.10
C ARG A 35 -2.70 -11.05 2.55
N LEU A 36 -2.21 -10.06 3.29
CA LEU A 36 -0.99 -9.33 2.90
C LEU A 36 0.21 -10.28 2.81
N ARG A 37 0.42 -11.14 3.81
CA ARG A 37 1.51 -12.13 3.83
C ARG A 37 1.42 -13.11 2.66
N GLU A 38 0.25 -13.70 2.44
CA GLU A 38 0.02 -14.60 1.30
C GLU A 38 0.37 -13.96 -0.05
N LEU A 39 -0.02 -12.70 -0.24
CA LEU A 39 0.27 -11.97 -1.48
C LEU A 39 1.76 -11.62 -1.63
N LEU A 40 2.43 -11.30 -0.51
CA LEU A 40 3.88 -11.08 -0.50
C LEU A 40 4.65 -12.37 -0.83
N ASP A 41 4.23 -13.50 -0.27
CA ASP A 41 4.80 -14.83 -0.52
C ASP A 41 4.61 -15.27 -1.97
N ALA A 42 3.45 -14.95 -2.57
CA ALA A 42 3.14 -15.29 -3.96
C ALA A 42 3.80 -14.37 -5.01
N ALA A 43 4.38 -13.22 -4.62
CA ALA A 43 4.98 -12.30 -5.58
C ALA A 43 6.33 -12.81 -6.13
N ASP A 44 6.54 -12.84 -7.45
CA ASP A 44 7.81 -13.33 -8.02
C ASP A 44 9.02 -12.40 -7.74
N ALA A 45 8.77 -11.12 -7.54
CA ALA A 45 9.79 -10.09 -7.31
C ALA A 45 9.36 -9.11 -6.21
N SER A 46 10.22 -8.14 -5.88
CA SER A 46 9.91 -7.08 -4.92
C SER A 46 8.63 -6.31 -5.33
N PRO A 47 7.54 -6.39 -4.54
CA PRO A 47 6.29 -5.73 -4.88
C PRO A 47 6.26 -4.28 -4.41
N LEU A 48 5.36 -3.50 -5.01
CA LEU A 48 4.89 -2.25 -4.42
C LEU A 48 3.72 -2.55 -3.49
N VAL A 49 3.81 -2.14 -2.23
CA VAL A 49 2.74 -2.23 -1.24
C VAL A 49 2.21 -0.83 -0.95
N ILE A 50 0.93 -0.63 -1.21
CA ILE A 50 0.20 0.60 -0.92
C ILE A 50 -0.65 0.36 0.32
N ILE A 51 -0.51 1.18 1.37
CA ILE A 51 -1.21 0.98 2.65
C ILE A 51 -2.06 2.21 2.99
N ASP A 52 -3.36 2.00 3.15
CA ASP A 52 -4.24 2.97 3.82
C ASP A 52 -4.02 2.86 5.32
N LEU A 53 -3.39 3.86 5.95
CA LEU A 53 -3.13 3.86 7.39
C LEU A 53 -4.41 3.96 8.22
N ASN A 54 -5.53 4.34 7.62
CA ASN A 54 -6.84 4.37 8.27
C ASN A 54 -7.72 3.17 7.89
N ALA A 55 -7.15 2.09 7.34
CA ALA A 55 -7.91 0.88 7.03
C ALA A 55 -8.57 0.31 8.30
N ALA A 56 -9.89 0.48 8.42
CA ALA A 56 -10.65 0.06 9.59
C ALA A 56 -10.55 -1.46 9.82
N GLY A 57 -10.37 -1.85 11.08
CA GLY A 57 -10.24 -3.25 11.49
C GLY A 57 -8.88 -3.89 11.19
N LEU A 58 -7.89 -3.10 10.78
CA LEU A 58 -6.54 -3.56 10.46
C LEU A 58 -5.51 -2.81 11.29
N ASP A 59 -4.52 -3.52 11.85
CA ASP A 59 -3.31 -2.89 12.38
C ASP A 59 -2.40 -2.51 11.20
N THR A 60 -2.48 -1.25 10.79
CA THR A 60 -1.77 -0.73 9.61
C THR A 60 -0.29 -0.52 9.87
N ILE A 61 0.11 -0.29 11.12
CA ILE A 61 1.53 -0.22 11.50
C ILE A 61 2.16 -1.61 11.48
N ALA A 62 1.45 -2.63 11.98
CA ALA A 62 1.88 -4.02 11.83
C ALA A 62 1.95 -4.45 10.36
N ALA A 63 1.05 -3.97 9.50
CA ALA A 63 1.11 -4.23 8.06
C ALA A 63 2.34 -3.58 7.39
N VAL A 64 2.69 -2.34 7.76
CA VAL A 64 3.95 -1.70 7.30
C VAL A 64 5.15 -2.54 7.74
N SER A 65 5.22 -2.90 9.02
CA SER A 65 6.33 -3.68 9.57
C SER A 65 6.45 -5.03 8.89
N ALA A 66 5.35 -5.78 8.75
CA ALA A 66 5.33 -7.09 8.10
C ALA A 66 5.80 -7.01 6.64
N ALA A 67 5.37 -5.98 5.90
CA ALA A 67 5.85 -5.75 4.55
C ALA A 67 7.37 -5.47 4.53
N LYS A 68 7.87 -4.58 5.39
CA LYS A 68 9.30 -4.21 5.39
C LYS A 68 10.23 -5.31 5.89
N THR A 69 9.77 -6.19 6.76
CA THR A 69 10.55 -7.36 7.21
C THR A 69 10.54 -8.53 6.23
N HIS A 70 9.73 -8.45 5.17
CA HIS A 70 9.63 -9.53 4.18
C HIS A 70 10.90 -9.65 3.34
N ALA A 71 11.33 -10.89 3.05
CA ALA A 71 12.59 -11.17 2.35
C ALA A 71 12.71 -10.53 0.96
N LYS A 72 11.58 -10.26 0.29
CA LYS A 72 11.53 -9.60 -1.03
C LYS A 72 11.72 -8.07 -0.97
N ALA A 73 11.93 -7.51 0.22
CA ALA A 73 12.11 -6.08 0.47
C ALA A 73 11.14 -5.18 -0.33
N PRO A 74 9.82 -5.29 -0.10
CA PRO A 74 8.83 -4.46 -0.78
C PRO A 74 9.07 -2.96 -0.56
N ARG A 75 8.74 -2.17 -1.58
CA ARG A 75 8.57 -0.73 -1.42
C ARG A 75 7.19 -0.46 -0.81
N VAL A 76 7.14 0.27 0.28
CA VAL A 76 5.92 0.59 1.02
C VAL A 76 5.58 2.07 0.87
N VAL A 77 4.42 2.36 0.28
CA VAL A 77 3.83 3.70 0.19
C VAL A 77 2.57 3.73 1.04
N ALA A 78 2.58 4.52 2.09
CA ALA A 78 1.44 4.67 2.99
C ALA A 78 0.72 6.01 2.76
N PHE A 79 -0.59 6.01 2.90
CA PHE A 79 -1.40 7.23 2.88
C PHE A 79 -2.37 7.28 4.05
N LEU A 80 -2.75 8.48 4.46
CA LEU A 80 -3.65 8.73 5.59
C LEU A 80 -4.64 9.86 5.28
N SER A 81 -5.74 9.86 6.04
CA SER A 81 -6.74 10.91 6.10
C SER A 81 -6.17 12.09 6.87
N HIS A 82 -6.33 13.31 6.36
CA HIS A 82 -5.88 14.52 7.07
C HIS A 82 -4.38 14.47 7.47
N VAL A 83 -3.94 15.44 8.26
CA VAL A 83 -2.56 15.50 8.77
C VAL A 83 -2.54 14.81 10.14
N GLU A 84 -2.51 13.49 10.17
CA GLU A 84 -2.29 12.72 11.41
C GLU A 84 -0.78 12.53 11.63
N VAL A 85 -0.15 13.53 12.24
CA VAL A 85 1.32 13.61 12.40
C VAL A 85 1.87 12.38 13.14
N GLU A 86 1.19 11.95 14.20
CA GLU A 86 1.64 10.81 15.01
C GLU A 86 1.54 9.50 14.23
N LEU A 87 0.40 9.22 13.58
CA LEU A 87 0.22 8.03 12.75
C LEU A 87 1.24 7.99 11.60
N ALA A 88 1.52 9.15 10.99
CA ALA A 88 2.53 9.26 9.96
C ALA A 88 3.95 9.01 10.50
N ALA A 89 4.26 9.45 11.73
CA ALA A 89 5.53 9.16 12.38
C ALA A 89 5.67 7.67 12.71
N GLN A 90 4.63 7.05 13.26
CA GLN A 90 4.59 5.60 13.53
C GLN A 90 4.82 4.78 12.25
N ALA A 91 4.17 5.14 11.15
CA ALA A 91 4.34 4.45 9.87
C ALA A 91 5.78 4.58 9.33
N ARG A 92 6.40 5.77 9.44
CA ARG A 92 7.81 5.96 9.06
C ARG A 92 8.75 5.16 9.95
N ASN A 93 8.51 5.15 11.25
CA ASN A 93 9.32 4.37 12.22
C ASN A 93 9.19 2.86 11.99
N ALA A 94 8.03 2.39 11.52
CA ALA A 94 7.83 1.00 11.10
C ALA A 94 8.50 0.67 9.75
N GLY A 95 9.03 1.67 9.05
CA GLY A 95 9.83 1.51 7.84
C GLY A 95 9.12 1.88 6.53
N ALA A 96 7.97 2.55 6.55
CA ALA A 96 7.32 3.02 5.33
C ALA A 96 8.26 3.95 4.54
N ASP A 97 8.46 3.65 3.24
CA ASP A 97 9.37 4.42 2.39
C ASP A 97 8.80 5.80 2.02
N GLN A 98 7.47 5.90 1.92
CA GLN A 98 6.77 7.17 1.73
C GLN A 98 5.49 7.19 2.56
N VAL A 99 5.20 8.36 3.15
CA VAL A 99 3.94 8.60 3.88
C VAL A 99 3.39 9.95 3.44
N MET A 100 2.16 9.99 2.94
CA MET A 100 1.55 11.19 2.37
C MET A 100 0.06 11.31 2.70
N ALA A 101 -0.46 12.54 2.62
CA ALA A 101 -1.89 12.76 2.71
C ALA A 101 -2.62 12.10 1.52
N ARG A 102 -3.85 11.66 1.76
CA ARG A 102 -4.75 11.06 0.76
C ARG A 102 -4.86 11.83 -0.55
N SER A 103 -4.94 13.16 -0.51
CA SER A 103 -5.01 13.99 -1.73
C SER A 103 -3.73 13.88 -2.56
N GLY A 104 -2.56 13.92 -1.90
CA GLY A 104 -1.26 13.69 -2.53
C GLY A 104 -1.18 12.31 -3.15
N PHE A 105 -1.58 11.27 -2.40
CA PHE A 105 -1.62 9.89 -2.88
C PHE A 105 -2.45 9.74 -4.16
N VAL A 106 -3.66 10.29 -4.16
CA VAL A 106 -4.55 10.26 -5.33
C VAL A 106 -3.89 10.87 -6.57
N ASN A 107 -3.17 11.98 -6.40
CA ASN A 107 -2.53 12.69 -7.52
C ASN A 107 -1.36 11.90 -8.11
N VAL A 108 -0.60 11.19 -7.26
CA VAL A 108 0.57 10.42 -7.71
C VAL A 108 0.25 8.96 -8.05
N LEU A 109 -0.96 8.47 -7.74
CA LEU A 109 -1.35 7.07 -7.92
C LEU A 109 -1.07 6.54 -9.34
N PRO A 110 -1.42 7.24 -10.44
CA PRO A 110 -1.07 6.75 -11.78
C PRO A 110 0.44 6.58 -12.00
N GLN A 111 1.23 7.50 -11.46
CA GLN A 111 2.70 7.45 -11.57
C GLN A 111 3.28 6.30 -10.74
N LEU A 112 2.73 6.04 -9.55
CA LEU A 112 3.13 4.90 -8.71
C LEU A 112 2.84 3.55 -9.38
N LEU A 113 1.77 3.46 -10.16
CA LEU A 113 1.33 2.22 -10.81
C LEU A 113 1.87 2.05 -12.23
N THR A 114 2.53 3.07 -12.80
CA THR A 114 3.13 2.97 -14.12
C THR A 114 4.37 2.06 -14.04
N PRO A 115 4.47 0.98 -14.83
CA PRO A 115 5.68 0.18 -14.90
C PRO A 115 6.87 1.05 -15.31
N GLN A 116 7.97 1.00 -14.55
CA GLN A 116 9.22 1.61 -15.01
C GLN A 116 9.87 0.66 -16.01
N ALA A 117 10.24 1.20 -17.18
CA ALA A 117 10.87 0.47 -18.28
C ALA A 117 12.29 0.00 -17.94
#